data_AF-A0A7J2LH16-F1
#
_entry.id   AF-A0A7J2LH16-F1
#
_cell.length_a   1.000
_cell.length_b   1.000
_cell.length_c   1.000
_cell.angle_alpha   90.00
_cell.angle_beta   90.00
_cell.angle_gamma   90.00
#
_symmetry.space_group_name_H-M   'P 1'
#
loop_
_entity.id
_entity.type
_entity.pdbx_description
1 polymer ?
#
loop_
_entity_poly.entity_id
_entity_poly.type
_entity_poly.pdbx_seq_one_letter_code
_entity_poly.pdbx_strand_id
1 'polypeptide(L)'
;MGVFELRERPGAFYIGGEFDLERGELTGRPVFYDARDLTTHGLIVGMTGSGKTGLCIDIIEEAALDGVPSIIIDPKGDITNLLLTFPELRPEDFRPWVNLDDARRRGMSVDEYASMIAKTWREGLA
;
A
#
# COMPACT_ATOMS: atom_id res chain seq x y z
N MET A 1 24.29 -9.93 14.61
CA MET A 1 23.09 -9.23 14.10
C MET A 1 22.53 -10.12 13.00
N GLY A 2 21.64 -11.05 13.39
CA GLY A 2 21.20 -12.11 12.49
C GLY A 2 20.29 -11.54 11.42
N VAL A 3 20.64 -11.77 10.15
CA VAL A 3 19.71 -11.64 9.04
C VAL A 3 18.61 -12.66 9.29
N PHE A 4 17.42 -12.21 9.69
CA PHE A 4 16.25 -13.08 9.73
C PHE A 4 15.84 -13.32 8.28
N GLU A 5 15.85 -14.58 7.85
CA GLU A 5 15.12 -14.97 6.64
C GLU A 5 13.63 -14.77 6.94
N LEU A 6 13.04 -13.70 6.38
CA LEU A 6 11.61 -13.61 6.11
C LEU A 6 11.28 -14.74 5.13
N ARG A 7 11.10 -15.93 5.68
CA ARG A 7 10.72 -17.10 4.91
C ARG A 7 9.21 -17.03 4.76
N GLU A 8 8.78 -16.62 3.58
CA GLU A 8 7.37 -16.62 3.16
C GLU A 8 6.70 -17.93 3.58
N ARG A 9 5.50 -17.81 4.16
CA ARG A 9 4.69 -18.94 4.60
C ARG A 9 3.29 -18.78 4.01
N PRO A 10 2.94 -19.54 2.97
CA PRO A 10 1.61 -19.46 2.39
C PRO A 10 0.52 -19.60 3.45
N GLY A 11 -0.43 -18.66 3.46
CA GLY A 11 -1.52 -18.57 4.43
C GLY A 11 -1.15 -17.93 5.77
N ALA A 12 0.04 -17.36 5.92
CA ALA A 12 0.46 -16.65 7.12
C ALA A 12 0.99 -15.25 6.76
N PHE A 13 0.13 -14.24 6.90
CA PHE A 13 0.41 -12.87 6.50
C PHE A 13 1.32 -12.18 7.51
N TYR A 14 2.43 -11.62 7.06
CA TYR A 14 3.24 -10.74 7.88
C TYR A 14 2.48 -9.43 8.16
N ILE A 15 2.33 -9.05 9.43
CA ILE A 15 1.62 -7.82 9.85
C ILE A 15 2.48 -6.89 10.71
N GLY A 16 3.80 -7.06 10.66
CA GLY A 16 4.77 -6.23 11.39
C GLY A 16 5.64 -7.00 12.38
N GLY A 17 6.39 -6.25 13.19
CA GLY A 17 7.28 -6.80 14.22
C GLY A 17 6.68 -6.68 15.62
N GLU A 18 6.98 -7.66 16.48
CA GLU A 18 6.63 -7.60 17.89
C GLU A 18 7.37 -6.43 18.56
N PHE A 19 6.62 -5.61 19.30
CA PHE A 19 7.13 -4.43 19.99
C PHE A 19 7.06 -4.65 21.49
N ASP A 20 8.21 -4.55 22.16
CA ASP A 20 8.31 -4.63 23.61
C ASP A 20 7.95 -3.27 24.21
N LEU A 21 6.81 -3.20 24.91
CA LEU A 21 6.31 -1.97 25.51
C LEU A 21 7.14 -1.53 26.73
N GLU A 22 7.78 -2.45 27.45
CA GLU A 22 8.61 -2.12 28.62
C GLU A 22 9.93 -1.52 28.18
N ARG A 23 10.51 -2.07 27.12
CA ARG A 23 11.81 -1.66 26.57
C ARG A 23 11.69 -0.55 25.52
N GLY A 24 10.50 -0.35 24.96
CA GLY A 24 10.24 0.65 23.93
C GLY A 24 10.94 0.35 22.61
N GLU A 25 11.17 -0.92 22.29
CA GLU A 25 11.93 -1.35 21.12
C GLU A 25 11.29 -2.55 20.42
N LEU A 26 11.58 -2.71 19.12
CA LEU A 26 11.22 -3.90 18.37
C LEU A 26 12.04 -5.09 18.87
N THR A 27 11.39 -6.22 19.13
CA THR A 27 12.08 -7.44 19.60
C THR A 27 12.86 -8.15 18.48
N GLY A 28 12.63 -7.73 17.23
CA GLY A 28 13.13 -8.41 16.03
C GLY A 28 12.35 -9.67 15.66
N ARG A 29 11.29 -10.02 16.40
CA ARG A 29 10.42 -11.16 16.07
C ARG A 29 9.30 -10.70 15.13
N PRO A 30 9.14 -11.34 13.96
CA PRO A 30 8.02 -11.04 13.08
C PRO A 30 6.71 -11.55 13.68
N VAL A 31 5.62 -10.83 13.43
CA VAL A 31 4.25 -11.24 13.75
C VAL A 31 3.60 -11.70 12.46
N PHE A 32 3.15 -12.96 12.46
CA PHE A 32 2.40 -13.55 11.37
C PHE A 32 0.95 -13.78 11.81
N TYR A 33 0.01 -13.36 10.98
CA TYR A 33 -1.42 -13.54 11.14
C TYR A 33 -1.90 -14.71 10.28
N ASP A 34 -2.77 -15.56 10.82
CA ASP A 34 -3.34 -16.68 10.08
C ASP A 34 -4.38 -16.16 9.08
N ALA A 35 -4.12 -16.26 7.78
CA ALA A 35 -4.99 -15.71 6.75
C ALA A 35 -6.40 -16.34 6.77
N ARG A 36 -6.55 -17.54 7.34
CA ARG A 36 -7.87 -18.19 7.50
C ARG A 36 -8.79 -17.38 8.41
N ASP A 37 -8.25 -16.61 9.35
CA ASP A 37 -9.05 -15.77 10.22
C ASP A 37 -9.67 -14.58 9.45
N LEU A 38 -9.11 -14.18 8.31
CA LEU A 38 -9.70 -13.15 7.41
C LEU A 38 -10.97 -13.63 6.70
N THR A 39 -11.32 -14.91 6.79
CA THR A 39 -12.65 -15.40 6.38
C THR A 39 -13.74 -14.99 7.35
N THR A 40 -13.36 -14.47 8.52
CA THR A 40 -14.24 -13.79 9.47
C THR A 40 -14.06 -12.27 9.35
N HIS A 41 -15.10 -11.50 9.67
CA HIS A 41 -15.05 -10.04 9.50
C HIS A 41 -14.04 -9.42 10.47
N GLY A 42 -13.08 -8.65 9.95
CA GLY A 42 -12.13 -7.88 10.74
C GLY A 42 -12.55 -6.41 10.91
N LEU A 43 -12.08 -5.78 11.99
CA LEU A 43 -12.23 -4.36 12.22
C LEU A 43 -10.88 -3.75 12.65
N ILE A 44 -10.39 -2.79 11.88
CA ILE A 44 -9.17 -2.01 12.20
C ILE A 44 -9.60 -0.62 12.64
N VAL A 45 -9.35 -0.28 13.92
CA VAL A 45 -9.67 1.02 14.51
C VAL A 45 -8.43 1.72 15.07
N GLY A 46 -8.48 3.04 15.14
CA GLY A 46 -7.35 3.87 15.60
C GLY A 46 -7.43 5.28 15.05
N MET A 47 -6.70 6.22 15.66
CA MET A 47 -6.66 7.62 15.22
C MET A 47 -5.80 7.84 13.97
N THR A 48 -5.90 9.00 13.32
CA THR A 48 -5.01 9.35 12.19
C THR A 48 -3.55 9.25 12.63
N GLY A 49 -2.69 8.66 11.79
CA GLY A 49 -1.28 8.42 12.12
C GLY A 49 -1.01 7.15 12.93
N SER A 50 -2.03 6.40 13.36
CA SER A 50 -1.83 5.16 14.14
C SER A 50 -1.45 3.92 13.31
N GLY A 51 -1.15 4.08 12.02
CA GLY A 51 -0.76 2.97 11.15
C GLY A 51 -1.89 2.14 10.52
N LYS A 52 -3.17 2.49 10.68
CA LYS A 52 -4.29 1.72 10.09
C LYS A 52 -4.14 1.46 8.59
N THR A 53 -3.85 2.50 7.81
CA THR A 53 -3.67 2.37 6.36
C THR A 53 -2.47 1.50 6.03
N GLY A 54 -1.36 1.64 6.77
CA GLY A 54 -0.18 0.78 6.62
C GLY A 54 -0.52 -0.69 6.87
N LEU A 55 -1.22 -1.00 7.96
CA LEU A 55 -1.66 -2.37 8.24
C LEU A 55 -2.57 -2.93 7.14
N CYS A 56 -3.48 -2.12 6.57
CA CYS A 56 -4.28 -2.56 5.43
C CYS A 56 -3.41 -2.85 4.20
N ILE A 57 -2.38 -2.04 3.95
CA ILE A 57 -1.44 -2.24 2.84
C ILE A 57 -0.68 -3.56 3.05
N ASP A 58 -0.11 -3.80 4.24
CA ASP A 58 0.59 -5.04 4.57
C ASP A 58 -0.31 -6.27 4.29
N ILE A 59 -1.57 -6.24 4.75
CA ILE A 59 -2.52 -7.33 4.51
C ILE A 59 -2.80 -7.53 3.00
N ILE A 60 -2.96 -6.45 2.24
CA ILE A 60 -3.24 -6.51 0.80
C ILE A 60 -2.02 -7.05 0.04
N GLU A 61 -0.82 -6.64 0.41
CA GLU A 61 0.43 -7.11 -0.20
C GLU A 61 0.66 -8.60 0.06
N GLU A 62 0.48 -9.06 1.30
CA GLU A 62 0.57 -10.48 1.65
C GLU A 62 -0.51 -11.31 0.94
N ALA A 63 -1.73 -10.79 0.84
CA ALA A 63 -2.79 -11.43 0.05
C ALA A 63 -2.40 -11.56 -1.43
N ALA A 64 -1.80 -10.51 -2.01
CA ALA A 64 -1.34 -10.53 -3.39
C ALA A 64 -0.19 -11.53 -3.62
N LEU A 65 0.77 -11.61 -2.68
CA LEU A 65 1.86 -12.59 -2.71
C LEU A 65 1.33 -14.03 -2.68
N ASP A 66 0.31 -14.30 -1.85
CA ASP A 66 -0.36 -15.59 -1.77
C ASP A 66 -1.35 -15.86 -2.92
N GLY A 67 -1.50 -14.94 -3.88
CA GLY A 67 -2.40 -15.08 -5.02
C GLY A 67 -3.89 -14.96 -4.66
N VAL A 68 -4.20 -14.36 -3.51
CA VAL A 68 -5.57 -14.11 -3.04
C VAL A 68 -6.09 -12.80 -3.67
N PRO A 69 -7.17 -12.84 -4.47
CA PRO A 69 -7.71 -11.63 -5.08
C PRO A 69 -8.37 -10.74 -4.03
N SER A 70 -8.10 -9.44 -4.10
CA SER A 70 -8.62 -8.43 -3.16
C SER A 70 -9.46 -7.38 -3.88
N ILE A 71 -10.63 -7.04 -3.32
CA ILE A 71 -11.44 -5.89 -3.73
C ILE A 71 -11.33 -4.83 -2.64
N ILE A 72 -10.88 -3.62 -3.01
CA ILE A 72 -10.63 -2.53 -2.09
C ILE A 72 -11.58 -1.39 -2.42
N ILE A 73 -12.31 -0.91 -1.41
CA ILE A 73 -13.15 0.29 -1.50
C ILE A 73 -12.50 1.34 -0.61
N ASP A 74 -11.81 2.28 -1.24
CA ASP A 74 -11.08 3.34 -0.54
C ASP A 74 -11.65 4.72 -0.91
N PRO A 75 -12.52 5.30 -0.07
CA PRO A 75 -13.08 6.62 -0.32
C PRO A 75 -12.06 7.76 -0.16
N LYS A 76 -10.92 7.50 0.49
CA LYS A 76 -9.87 8.50 0.72
C LYS A 76 -8.81 8.49 -0.39
N GLY A 77 -8.61 7.34 -1.03
CA GLY A 77 -7.71 7.15 -2.17
C GLY A 77 -6.24 6.90 -1.77
N ASP A 78 -5.94 6.75 -0.49
CA ASP A 78 -4.57 6.49 -0.01
C ASP A 78 -4.06 5.11 -0.47
N ILE A 79 -4.91 4.08 -0.41
CA ILE A 79 -4.59 2.69 -0.77
C ILE A 79 -4.59 2.50 -2.29
N THR A 80 -5.44 3.21 -3.02
CA THR A 80 -5.46 3.11 -4.50
C THR A 80 -4.14 3.52 -5.15
N ASN A 81 -3.30 4.29 -4.46
CA ASN A 81 -1.98 4.65 -4.95
C ASN A 81 -1.04 3.46 -5.13
N LEU A 82 -1.31 2.31 -4.49
CA LEU A 82 -0.57 1.06 -4.75
C LEU A 82 -0.64 0.64 -6.23
N LEU A 83 -1.74 0.97 -6.93
CA LEU A 83 -1.92 0.68 -8.35
C LEU A 83 -1.11 1.61 -9.27
N LEU A 84 -0.49 2.66 -8.73
CA LEU A 84 0.26 3.67 -9.47
C LEU A 84 1.79 3.44 -9.42
N THR A 85 2.21 2.25 -8.99
CA THR A 85 3.61 1.82 -8.87
C THR A 85 4.22 1.41 -10.23
N PHE A 86 4.13 2.28 -11.23
CA PHE A 86 4.61 1.98 -12.59
C PHE A 86 6.15 1.97 -12.65
N PRO A 87 6.79 0.87 -13.13
CA PRO A 87 8.25 0.75 -13.13
C PRO A 87 8.99 1.86 -13.89
N GLU A 88 8.42 2.31 -15.01
CA GLU A 88 9.04 3.31 -15.89
C GLU A 88 8.47 4.72 -15.67
N LEU A 89 7.41 4.84 -14.85
CA LEU A 89 6.70 6.09 -14.58
C LEU A 89 6.39 6.89 -15.87
N ARG A 90 5.84 6.23 -16.89
CA ARG A 90 5.57 6.87 -18.18
C ARG A 90 4.21 7.57 -18.16
N PRO A 91 4.04 8.73 -18.82
CA PRO A 91 2.76 9.44 -18.86
C PRO A 91 1.55 8.57 -19.23
N GLU A 92 1.71 7.66 -20.18
CA GLU A 92 0.69 6.72 -20.64
C GLU A 92 0.22 5.76 -19.56
N ASP A 93 1.08 5.40 -18.59
CA ASP A 93 0.71 4.54 -17.48
C ASP A 93 -0.21 5.28 -16.49
N PHE A 94 -0.01 6.60 -16.31
CA PHE A 94 -0.84 7.46 -15.45
C PHE A 94 -2.13 7.92 -16.11
N ARG A 95 -2.12 8.08 -17.44
CA ARG A 95 -3.26 8.60 -18.23
C ARG A 95 -4.63 7.98 -17.90
N PRO A 96 -4.80 6.66 -17.72
CA PRO A 96 -6.11 6.10 -17.37
C PRO A 96 -6.56 6.40 -15.93
N TRP A 97 -5.65 6.84 -15.07
CA TRP A 97 -5.91 7.06 -13.64
C TRP A 97 -6.06 8.53 -13.26
N VAL A 98 -5.65 9.47 -14.13
CA VAL A 98 -5.76 10.90 -13.82
C VAL A 98 -7.22 11.38 -13.81
N ASN A 99 -7.53 12.30 -12.90
CA ASN A 99 -8.83 12.93 -12.82
C ASN A 99 -9.02 13.95 -13.96
N LEU A 100 -9.99 13.68 -14.84
CA LEU A 100 -10.31 14.53 -15.99
C LEU A 100 -10.75 15.95 -15.56
N ASP A 101 -11.42 16.08 -14.42
CA ASP A 101 -11.88 17.38 -13.95
C ASP A 101 -10.72 18.22 -13.38
N ASP A 102 -9.70 17.58 -12.81
CA ASP A 102 -8.51 18.30 -12.35
C ASP A 102 -7.66 18.80 -13.52
N ALA A 103 -7.56 18.02 -14.60
CA ALA A 103 -6.97 18.47 -15.87
C ALA A 103 -7.73 19.68 -16.44
N ARG A 104 -9.07 19.61 -16.49
CA ARG A 104 -9.93 20.71 -16.95
C ARG A 104 -9.78 21.98 -16.12
N ARG A 105 -9.79 21.87 -14.79
CA ARG A 105 -9.62 23.01 -13.87
C ARG A 105 -8.29 23.73 -14.06
N ARG A 106 -7.25 22.99 -14.48
CA ARG A 106 -5.92 23.54 -14.79
C ARG A 106 -5.76 24.02 -16.23
N GLY A 107 -6.80 23.88 -17.07
CA GLY A 107 -6.73 24.22 -18.49
C GLY A 107 -5.78 23.35 -19.30
N MET A 108 -5.53 22.11 -18.84
CA MET A 108 -4.62 21.15 -19.48
C MET A 108 -5.43 20.06 -20.20
N SER A 109 -4.90 19.54 -21.29
CA SER A 109 -5.36 18.26 -21.84
C SER A 109 -5.05 17.11 -20.89
N VAL A 110 -5.72 15.98 -21.08
CA VAL A 110 -5.50 14.76 -20.27
C VAL A 110 -4.05 14.27 -20.41
N ASP A 111 -3.49 14.35 -21.62
CA ASP A 111 -2.12 13.89 -21.90
C ASP A 111 -1.06 14.80 -21.26
N GLU A 112 -1.27 16.12 -21.30
CA GLU A 112 -0.42 17.09 -20.62
C GLU A 112 -0.47 16.90 -19.10
N TYR A 113 -1.67 16.69 -18.54
CA TYR A 113 -1.85 16.46 -17.12
C TYR A 113 -1.22 15.14 -16.66
N ALA A 114 -1.40 14.05 -17.42
CA ALA A 114 -0.74 12.77 -17.15
C ALA A 114 0.78 12.89 -17.20
N SER A 115 1.32 13.64 -18.16
CA SER A 115 2.76 13.92 -18.26
C SER A 115 3.28 14.70 -17.06
N MET A 116 2.51 15.71 -16.60
CA MET A 116 2.84 16.47 -15.39
C MET A 116 2.84 15.57 -14.15
N ILE A 117 1.82 14.72 -13.96
CA ILE A 117 1.74 13.80 -12.82
C ILE A 117 2.89 12.80 -12.83
N ALA A 118 3.18 12.18 -13.97
CA ALA A 118 4.31 11.25 -14.12
C ALA A 118 5.65 11.91 -13.75
N LYS A 119 5.84 13.17 -14.17
CA LYS A 119 7.01 13.96 -13.79
C LYS A 119 7.07 14.24 -12.28
N THR A 120 5.97 14.67 -11.67
CA THR A 120 5.90 14.92 -10.22
C THR A 120 6.22 13.68 -9.41
N TRP A 121 5.71 12.51 -9.80
CA TRP A 121 6.02 11.23 -9.15
C TRP A 121 7.50 10.87 -9.27
N ARG A 122 8.08 11.02 -10.47
CA ARG A 122 9.50 10.76 -10.70
C ARG A 122 10.41 11.67 -9.86
N GLU A 123 10.05 12.95 -9.75
CA GLU A 123 10.81 13.93 -8.94
C GLU A 123 10.65 13.71 -7.43
N GLY A 124 9.51 13.17 -6.97
CA GLY A 124 9.26 12.89 -5.55
C GLY A 124 9.93 11.61 -5.03
N LEU A 125 10.45 10.76 -5.92
CA LEU A 125 11.14 9.50 -5.58
C LEU A 125 12.68 9.61 -5.65
N ALA A 126 13.21 10.72 -6.15
CA ALA A 126 14.64 11.00 -6.27
C ALA A 126 15.19 11.71 -5.04
#